data_AF-E8R6I0-F1
#
_entry.id   AF-E8R6I0-F1
#
_cell.length_a   1.000
_cell.length_b   1.000
_cell.length_c   1.000
_cell.angle_alpha   90.00
_cell.angle_beta   90.00
_cell.angle_gamma   90.00
#
_symmetry.space_group_name_H-M   'P 1'
#
loop_
_entity.id
_entity.type
_entity.pdbx_description
1 polymer ?
#
loop_
_entity_poly.entity_id
_entity_poly.type
_entity_poly.pdbx_seq_one_letter_code
_entity_poly.pdbx_strand_id
1 'polypeptide(L)'
;MPRDGCRWSAWVALLAVVVLTTTGCVKRRMTIRTDPPGALVSVNGEELGPSPVSKSFTYYGDREVELVADGYERRRLVQPTPPPWWNNALTEFVTENLIPLTLRDEREFFYQLQPASTPPQTDVARRAEALRAQAQSRPPDPPPGLFEGLFSN
;
A
#
# COMPACT_ATOMS: atom_id res chain seq x y z
N MET A 1 -26.21 -33.03 52.08
CA MET A 1 -24.98 -32.72 51.32
C MET A 1 -25.39 -32.15 49.96
N PRO A 2 -25.02 -30.91 49.62
CA PRO A 2 -25.55 -30.23 48.44
C PRO A 2 -24.88 -30.74 47.16
N ARG A 3 -25.69 -31.07 46.13
CA ARG A 3 -25.24 -31.52 44.79
C ARG A 3 -24.88 -30.35 43.87
N ASP A 4 -24.78 -29.15 44.42
CA ASP A 4 -24.82 -27.88 43.67
C ASP A 4 -23.52 -27.61 42.92
N GLY A 5 -22.38 -28.13 43.41
CA GLY A 5 -21.08 -27.99 42.76
C GLY A 5 -20.95 -28.74 41.43
N CYS A 6 -21.66 -29.86 41.26
CA CYS A 6 -21.61 -30.66 40.03
C CYS A 6 -22.40 -30.02 38.87
N ARG A 7 -23.45 -29.27 39.19
CA ARG A 7 -24.25 -28.53 38.19
C ARG A 7 -23.52 -27.28 37.74
N TRP A 8 -22.89 -26.55 38.67
CA TRP A 8 -22.10 -25.35 38.35
C TRP A 8 -20.93 -25.66 37.40
N SER A 9 -20.16 -26.71 37.68
CA SER A 9 -19.05 -27.11 36.82
C SER A 9 -19.50 -27.53 35.42
N ALA A 10 -20.65 -28.21 35.30
CA ALA A 10 -21.24 -28.55 34.01
C ALA A 10 -21.66 -27.32 33.19
N TRP A 11 -22.26 -26.30 33.83
CA TRP A 11 -22.62 -25.05 33.14
C TRP A 11 -21.38 -24.24 32.72
N VAL A 12 -20.34 -24.19 33.56
CA VAL A 12 -19.07 -23.53 33.20
C VAL A 12 -18.38 -24.23 32.03
N ALA A 13 -18.35 -25.56 32.03
CA ALA A 13 -17.79 -26.33 30.92
C ALA A 13 -18.57 -26.12 29.61
N LEU A 14 -19.90 -26.09 29.67
CA LEU A 14 -20.75 -25.82 28.51
C LEU A 14 -20.52 -24.41 27.95
N LEU A 15 -20.44 -23.38 28.82
CA LEU A 15 -20.14 -22.02 28.42
C LEU A 15 -18.75 -21.89 27.80
N ALA A 16 -17.74 -22.55 28.37
CA ALA A 16 -16.39 -22.56 27.81
C ALA A 16 -16.36 -23.20 26.41
N VAL A 17 -17.06 -24.32 26.19
CA VAL A 17 -17.16 -24.98 24.87
C VAL A 17 -17.90 -24.09 23.86
N VAL A 18 -18.96 -23.39 24.26
CA VAL A 18 -19.68 -22.46 23.37
C VAL A 18 -18.79 -21.28 22.98
N VAL A 19 -18.05 -20.69 23.92
CA VAL A 19 -17.11 -19.59 23.62
C VAL A 19 -15.95 -20.05 22.74
N LEU A 20 -15.46 -21.28 22.91
CA LEU A 20 -14.39 -21.85 22.09
C LEU A 20 -14.82 -22.21 20.66
N THR A 21 -16.12 -22.40 20.42
CA THR A 21 -16.65 -22.77 19.09
C THR A 21 -17.12 -21.58 18.25
N THR A 22 -17.16 -20.38 18.84
CA THR A 22 -17.45 -19.15 18.11
C THR A 22 -16.18 -18.50 17.58
N THR A 23 -15.83 -18.76 16.31
CA THR A 23 -14.73 -18.06 15.65
C THR A 23 -15.20 -16.70 15.15
N GLY A 24 -14.63 -15.62 15.66
CA GLY A 24 -14.74 -14.30 15.04
C GLY A 24 -13.94 -14.25 13.74
N CYS A 25 -14.42 -13.49 12.76
CA CYS A 25 -13.71 -13.34 11.48
C CYS A 25 -13.67 -11.87 11.09
N VAL A 26 -12.46 -11.34 10.87
CA VAL A 26 -12.26 -9.97 10.38
C VAL A 26 -12.03 -10.02 8.87
N LYS A 27 -12.90 -9.35 8.11
CA LYS A 27 -12.76 -9.19 6.66
C LYS A 27 -12.34 -7.77 6.35
N ARG A 28 -11.19 -7.62 5.67
CA ARG A 28 -10.63 -6.32 5.30
C ARG A 28 -10.58 -6.22 3.77
N ARG A 29 -11.12 -5.16 3.21
CA ARG A 29 -11.21 -4.93 1.75
C ARG A 29 -10.93 -3.47 1.43
N MET A 30 -10.06 -3.24 0.46
CA MET A 30 -9.90 -1.92 -0.15
C MET A 30 -10.47 -1.95 -1.57
N THR A 31 -11.13 -0.87 -1.96
CA THR A 31 -11.62 -0.66 -3.32
C THR A 31 -10.98 0.60 -3.88
N ILE A 32 -10.30 0.48 -5.02
CA ILE A 32 -9.63 1.59 -5.69
C ILE A 32 -10.47 2.00 -6.90
N ARG A 33 -10.84 3.27 -6.93
CA ARG A 33 -11.58 3.91 -8.02
C ARG A 33 -10.73 5.03 -8.60
N THR A 34 -10.78 5.20 -9.92
CA THR A 34 -10.10 6.29 -10.60
C THR A 34 -11.03 7.08 -11.49
N ASP A 35 -10.62 8.31 -11.78
CA ASP A 35 -11.22 9.17 -12.80
C ASP A 35 -10.12 9.63 -13.77
N PRO A 36 -10.13 9.18 -15.04
CA PRO A 36 -11.14 8.34 -15.68
C PRO A 36 -11.15 6.88 -15.17
N PRO A 37 -12.26 6.13 -15.37
CA PRO A 37 -12.33 4.71 -15.06
C PRO A 37 -11.48 3.87 -16.03
N GLY A 38 -11.11 2.66 -15.63
CA GLY A 38 -10.33 1.74 -16.46
C GLY A 38 -8.81 1.90 -16.35
N ALA A 39 -8.33 2.74 -15.43
CA ALA A 39 -6.90 2.83 -15.13
C ALA A 39 -6.36 1.51 -14.58
N LEU A 40 -5.20 1.06 -15.05
CA LEU A 40 -4.49 -0.08 -14.49
C LEU A 40 -3.99 0.27 -13.09
N VAL A 41 -4.39 -0.53 -12.11
CA VAL A 41 -4.05 -0.35 -10.70
C VAL A 41 -3.05 -1.41 -10.27
N SER A 42 -1.96 -0.97 -9.65
CA SER A 42 -0.99 -1.83 -8.97
C SER A 42 -0.85 -1.41 -7.51
N VAL A 43 -0.79 -2.38 -6.60
CA VAL A 43 -0.64 -2.15 -5.16
C VAL A 43 0.55 -2.93 -4.64
N ASN A 44 1.56 -2.24 -4.11
CA ASN A 44 2.84 -2.79 -3.67
C ASN A 44 3.55 -3.63 -4.77
N GLY A 45 3.44 -3.19 -6.03
CA GLY A 45 4.01 -3.88 -7.18
C GLY A 45 3.18 -5.06 -7.71
N GLU A 46 2.05 -5.38 -7.09
CA GLU A 46 1.12 -6.40 -7.59
C GLU A 46 0.00 -5.75 -8.42
N GLU A 47 -0.06 -6.10 -9.70
CA GLU A 47 -1.09 -5.63 -10.63
C GLU A 47 -2.45 -6.27 -10.30
N LEU A 48 -3.46 -5.43 -10.07
CA LEU A 48 -4.83 -5.85 -9.75
C LEU A 48 -5.74 -5.82 -10.97
N GLY A 49 -5.37 -5.05 -12.00
CA GLY A 49 -6.14 -4.85 -13.22
C GLY A 49 -6.81 -3.46 -13.30
N PRO A 50 -7.79 -3.29 -14.20
CA PRO A 50 -8.43 -2.01 -14.45
C PRO A 50 -9.38 -1.59 -13.30
N SER A 51 -9.42 -0.31 -12.99
CA SER A 51 -10.35 0.27 -12.02
C SER A 51 -11.81 0.28 -12.54
N PRO A 52 -12.83 0.13 -11.67
CA PRO A 52 -12.75 -0.07 -10.22
C PRO A 52 -12.34 -1.50 -9.85
N VAL A 53 -11.40 -1.64 -8.91
CA VAL A 53 -10.90 -2.95 -8.46
C VAL A 53 -10.88 -3.04 -6.94
N SER A 54 -11.20 -4.21 -6.40
CA SER A 54 -11.19 -4.47 -4.95
C SER A 54 -10.16 -5.54 -4.60
N LYS A 55 -9.39 -5.31 -3.53
CA LYS A 55 -8.41 -6.25 -2.99
C LYS A 55 -8.61 -6.47 -1.49
N SER A 56 -8.60 -7.73 -1.06
CA SER A 56 -8.52 -8.06 0.37
C SER A 56 -7.10 -7.91 0.89
N PHE A 57 -6.95 -7.48 2.14
CA PHE A 57 -5.63 -7.34 2.76
C PHE A 57 -5.59 -7.90 4.19
N THR A 58 -4.41 -8.34 4.63
CA THR A 58 -4.26 -8.95 5.97
C THR A 58 -3.88 -7.92 7.02
N TYR A 59 -2.85 -7.11 6.75
CA TYR A 59 -2.25 -6.19 7.73
C TYR A 59 -2.61 -4.75 7.46
N TYR A 60 -2.78 -3.93 8.50
CA TYR A 60 -2.87 -2.48 8.33
C TYR A 60 -1.50 -1.85 8.11
N GLY A 61 -1.46 -0.71 7.42
CA GLY A 61 -0.22 -0.03 7.09
C GLY A 61 -0.30 0.76 5.78
N ASP A 62 0.83 1.36 5.45
CA ASP A 62 1.00 2.15 4.25
C ASP A 62 1.20 1.26 3.03
N ARG A 63 0.60 1.65 1.91
CA ARG A 63 0.68 0.90 0.66
C ARG A 63 1.04 1.81 -0.48
N GLU A 64 1.94 1.34 -1.31
CA GLU A 64 2.25 1.98 -2.56
C GLU A 64 1.17 1.65 -3.59
N VAL A 65 0.52 2.68 -4.11
CA VAL A 65 -0.49 2.57 -5.16
C VAL A 65 0.06 3.24 -6.41
N GLU A 66 0.13 2.48 -7.49
CA GLU A 66 0.49 2.97 -8.82
C GLU A 66 -0.74 2.88 -9.73
N LEU A 67 -1.02 3.98 -10.42
CA LEU A 67 -2.14 4.13 -11.34
C LEU A 67 -1.62 4.55 -12.70
N VAL A 68 -2.00 3.80 -13.73
CA VAL A 68 -1.61 4.05 -15.12
C VAL A 68 -2.84 4.05 -16.01
N ALA A 69 -3.02 5.09 -16.81
CA ALA A 69 -4.07 5.16 -17.82
C ALA A 69 -3.56 5.83 -19.09
N ASP A 70 -4.13 5.46 -20.24
CA ASP A 70 -3.72 5.98 -21.53
C ASP A 70 -4.03 7.47 -21.67
N GLY A 71 -3.01 8.27 -22.00
CA GLY A 71 -3.15 9.72 -22.11
C GLY A 71 -3.15 10.47 -20.77
N TYR A 72 -2.86 9.78 -19.66
CA TYR A 72 -2.74 10.36 -18.33
C TYR A 72 -1.35 10.14 -17.74
N GLU A 73 -0.96 10.99 -16.79
CA GLU A 73 0.29 10.85 -16.08
C GLU A 73 0.24 9.65 -15.13
N ARG A 74 1.31 8.84 -15.13
CA ARG A 74 1.49 7.77 -14.15
C ARG A 74 1.52 8.38 -12.76
N ARG A 75 0.61 7.93 -11.88
CA ARG A 75 0.50 8.43 -10.52
C ARG A 75 0.94 7.35 -9.53
N ARG A 76 2.03 7.61 -8.80
CA ARG A 76 2.56 6.75 -7.74
C ARG A 76 2.43 7.48 -6.40
N LEU A 77 1.72 6.89 -5.45
CA LEU A 77 1.45 7.49 -4.15
C LEU A 77 1.46 6.45 -3.04
N VAL A 78 1.73 6.91 -1.82
CA VAL A 78 1.63 6.08 -0.61
C VAL A 78 0.28 6.34 0.04
N GLN A 79 -0.59 5.32 0.04
CA GLN A 79 -1.90 5.35 0.66
C GLN A 79 -1.82 4.78 2.09
N PRO A 80 -1.92 5.61 3.14
CA PRO A 80 -1.97 5.13 4.50
C PRO A 80 -3.29 4.40 4.77
N THR A 81 -3.21 3.23 5.41
CA THR A 81 -4.38 2.44 5.82
C THR A 81 -4.25 2.08 7.31
N PRO A 82 -4.53 3.03 8.23
CA PRO A 82 -4.31 2.81 9.65
C PRO A 82 -5.29 1.78 10.22
N PRO A 83 -4.88 1.01 11.24
CA PRO A 83 -5.79 0.09 11.93
C PRO A 83 -6.90 0.87 12.62
N PRO A 84 -8.14 0.35 12.61
CA PRO A 84 -9.21 0.89 13.43
C PRO A 84 -8.92 0.63 14.91
N TRP A 85 -9.60 1.37 15.79
CA TRP A 85 -9.39 1.30 17.25
C TRP A 85 -9.52 -0.12 17.83
N TRP A 86 -10.33 -0.97 17.19
CA TRP A 86 -10.60 -2.34 17.60
C TRP A 86 -9.59 -3.37 17.08
N ASN A 87 -8.64 -3.00 16.23
CA ASN A 87 -7.61 -3.91 15.68
C ASN A 87 -6.20 -3.55 16.17
N ASN A 88 -6.02 -3.48 17.49
CA ASN A 88 -4.71 -3.35 18.11
C ASN A 88 -4.28 -4.67 18.76
N ALA A 89 -3.00 -4.78 19.14
CA ALA A 89 -2.42 -6.02 19.66
C ALA A 89 -3.18 -6.65 20.86
N LEU A 90 -3.88 -5.83 21.66
CA LEU A 90 -4.66 -6.30 22.80
C LEU A 90 -6.09 -6.67 22.41
N THR A 91 -6.75 -5.82 21.61
CA THR A 91 -8.16 -6.01 21.24
C THR A 91 -8.35 -7.06 20.16
N GLU A 92 -7.36 -7.28 19.29
CA GLU A 92 -7.42 -8.23 18.17
C GLU A 92 -7.75 -9.65 18.66
N PHE A 93 -7.12 -10.11 19.75
CA PHE A 93 -7.44 -11.41 20.37
C PHE A 93 -8.93 -11.52 20.75
N VAL A 94 -9.50 -10.48 21.35
CA VAL A 94 -10.91 -10.45 21.76
C VAL A 94 -11.82 -10.40 20.55
N THR A 95 -11.51 -9.55 19.58
CA THR A 95 -12.35 -9.39 18.38
C THR A 95 -12.34 -10.61 17.47
N GLU A 96 -11.24 -11.36 17.42
CA GLU A 96 -11.12 -12.55 16.58
C GLU A 96 -11.59 -13.83 17.30
N ASN A 97 -11.46 -13.93 18.63
CA ASN A 97 -11.74 -15.18 19.35
C ASN A 97 -12.99 -15.13 20.26
N LEU A 98 -13.40 -13.95 20.73
CA LEU A 98 -14.49 -13.82 21.72
C LEU A 98 -15.76 -13.19 21.14
N ILE A 99 -15.66 -12.52 19.99
CA ILE A 99 -16.81 -11.88 19.34
C ILE A 99 -17.32 -12.77 18.18
N PRO A 100 -18.51 -13.37 18.28
CA PRO A 100 -19.07 -14.25 17.25
C PRO A 100 -19.57 -13.51 15.99
N LEU A 101 -19.18 -12.25 15.80
CA LEU A 101 -19.62 -11.41 14.67
C LEU A 101 -18.51 -11.26 13.64
N THR A 102 -18.91 -11.16 12.37
CA THR A 102 -17.98 -10.82 11.28
C THR A 102 -17.76 -9.32 11.23
N LEU A 103 -16.60 -8.86 11.69
CA LEU A 103 -16.19 -7.46 11.55
C LEU A 103 -15.72 -7.22 10.11
N ARG A 104 -16.31 -6.23 9.45
CA ARG A 104 -15.98 -5.85 8.07
C ARG A 104 -15.37 -4.46 8.07
N ASP A 105 -14.15 -4.34 7.56
CA ASP A 105 -13.51 -3.07 7.23
C ASP A 105 -13.43 -2.95 5.70
N GLU A 106 -14.33 -2.16 5.14
CA GLU A 106 -14.38 -1.88 3.70
C GLU A 106 -14.05 -0.41 3.48
N ARG A 107 -12.98 -0.15 2.72
CA ARG A 107 -12.50 1.21 2.46
C ARG A 107 -12.47 1.48 0.97
N GLU A 108 -13.00 2.63 0.58
CA GLU A 108 -12.93 3.11 -0.79
C GLU A 108 -11.92 4.25 -0.91
N PHE A 109 -11.04 4.15 -1.91
CA PHE A 109 -10.07 5.18 -2.25
C PHE A 109 -10.35 5.67 -3.67
N PHE A 110 -10.48 6.97 -3.83
CA PHE A 110 -10.77 7.61 -5.11
C PHE A 110 -9.61 8.50 -5.54
N TYR A 111 -9.16 8.34 -6.78
CA TYR A 111 -8.03 9.08 -7.33
C TYR A 111 -8.38 9.70 -8.68
N GLN A 112 -8.16 11.01 -8.80
CA GLN A 112 -8.23 11.71 -10.09
C GLN A 112 -6.87 11.65 -10.79
N LEU A 113 -6.84 11.22 -12.04
CA LEU A 113 -5.64 11.22 -12.86
C LEU A 113 -5.51 12.55 -13.59
N GLN A 114 -4.28 13.01 -13.74
CA GLN A 114 -4.00 14.23 -14.50
C GLN A 114 -3.68 13.85 -15.94
N PRO A 115 -4.24 14.55 -16.95
CA PRO A 115 -3.89 14.32 -18.34
C PRO A 115 -2.38 14.48 -18.57
N ALA A 116 -1.80 13.61 -19.38
CA ALA A 116 -0.40 13.68 -19.73
C ALA A 116 -0.11 14.99 -20.47
N SER A 117 0.72 15.85 -19.87
CA SER A 117 1.20 17.03 -20.56
C SER A 117 2.25 16.60 -21.60
N THR A 118 1.90 16.67 -22.89
CA THR A 118 2.91 16.51 -23.94
C THR A 118 3.78 17.77 -23.94
N PRO A 119 5.09 17.69 -23.64
CA PRO A 119 5.93 18.88 -23.71
C PRO A 119 5.90 19.45 -25.13
N PRO A 120 5.87 20.78 -25.30
CA PRO A 120 5.93 21.41 -26.62
C PRO A 120 7.14 20.88 -27.40
N GLN A 121 6.96 20.57 -28.70
CA GLN A 121 8.04 19.98 -29.51
C GLN A 121 9.33 20.82 -29.50
N THR A 122 9.18 22.15 -29.38
CA THR A 122 10.29 23.11 -29.24
C THR A 122 11.14 22.86 -27.99
N ASP A 123 10.54 22.42 -26.88
CA ASP A 123 11.26 22.12 -25.64
C ASP A 123 12.04 20.80 -25.76
N VAL A 124 11.48 19.81 -26.48
CA VAL A 124 12.19 18.54 -26.74
C VAL A 124 13.39 18.78 -27.65
N ALA A 125 13.22 19.56 -28.72
CA ALA A 125 14.30 19.94 -29.64
C ALA A 125 15.41 20.71 -28.91
N ARG A 126 15.06 21.72 -28.12
CA ARG A 126 16.02 22.52 -27.33
C ARG A 126 16.81 21.65 -26.34
N ARG A 127 16.15 20.73 -25.64
CA ARG A 127 16.82 19.78 -24.72
C ARG A 127 17.77 18.85 -25.48
N ALA A 128 17.37 18.35 -26.64
CA ALA A 128 18.22 17.50 -27.47
C ALA A 128 19.46 18.25 -27.98
N GLU A 129 19.31 19.50 -28.42
CA GLU A 129 20.44 20.37 -28.80
C GLU A 129 21.37 20.65 -27.62
N ALA A 130 20.83 20.95 -26.44
CA ALA A 130 21.62 21.15 -25.22
C ALA A 130 22.42 19.90 -24.83
N LEU A 131 21.83 18.71 -24.93
CA LEU A 131 22.53 17.44 -24.70
C LEU A 131 23.65 17.19 -25.74
N ARG A 132 23.42 17.53 -27.01
CA ARG A 132 24.45 17.44 -28.05
C ARG A 132 25.62 18.39 -27.80
N ALA A 133 25.32 19.63 -27.37
CA ALA A 133 26.36 20.61 -27.02
C ALA A 133 27.21 20.15 -25.83
N GLN A 134 26.58 19.56 -24.80
CA GLN A 134 27.29 18.96 -23.67
C GLN A 134 28.17 17.78 -24.10
N ALA A 135 27.68 16.91 -24.98
CA ALA A 135 28.46 15.78 -25.48
C ALA A 135 29.66 16.20 -26.34
N GLN A 136 29.56 17.34 -27.05
CA GLN A 136 30.67 17.92 -27.82
C GLN A 136 31.67 18.68 -26.95
N SER A 137 31.26 19.14 -25.77
CA SER A 137 32.19 19.74 -24.81
C SER A 137 33.12 18.66 -24.23
N ARG A 138 34.42 18.95 -24.19
CA ARG A 138 35.41 18.06 -23.58
C ARG A 138 35.01 17.78 -22.12
N PRO A 139 34.99 16.52 -21.65
CA PRO A 139 34.78 16.22 -20.24
C PRO A 139 35.76 17.04 -19.39
N PRO A 140 35.34 17.59 -18.23
CA PRO A 140 36.27 18.26 -17.33
C PRO A 140 37.43 17.31 -17.01
N ASP A 141 38.66 17.83 -17.04
CA ASP A 141 39.82 17.02 -16.69
C ASP A 141 39.61 16.45 -15.27
N PRO A 142 39.99 15.18 -15.03
CA PRO A 142 39.88 14.59 -13.71
C PRO A 142 40.64 15.47 -12.70
N PRO A 143 40.13 15.59 -11.46
CA PRO A 143 40.84 16.36 -10.44
C PRO A 143 42.26 15.81 -10.29
N PRO A 144 43.28 16.69 -10.11
CA PRO A 144 44.67 16.28 -10.04
C PRO A 144 44.85 15.20 -8.99
N GLY A 145 45.59 14.15 -9.34
CA GLY A 145 45.88 13.05 -8.44
C GLY A 145 46.71 13.56 -7.26
N LEU A 146 46.46 13.05 -6.06
CA LEU A 146 47.19 13.45 -4.84
C LEU A 146 48.73 13.26 -4.94
N PHE A 147 49.20 12.52 -5.95
CA PHE A 147 50.60 12.20 -6.20
C PHE A 147 51.26 13.05 -7.30
N GLU A 148 50.53 13.90 -8.04
CA GLU A 148 51.08 14.67 -9.17
C GLU A 148 52.07 15.78 -8.74
N GLY A 149 52.02 16.21 -7.47
CA GLY A 149 52.97 17.15 -6.88
C GLY A 149 54.23 16.51 -6.26
N LEU A 150 54.29 15.18 -6.14
CA LEU A 150 55.39 14.47 -5.45
C LEU A 150 56.58 14.12 -6.37
N PHE A 151 56.47 14.35 -7.67
CA PHE A 151 57.51 14.01 -8.66
C PHE A 151 58.11 15.23 -9.40
N SER A 152 57.78 16.47 -8.98
CA SER A 152 58.45 17.67 -9.51
C SER A 152 59.74 17.91 -8.73
N ASN A 153 60.87 17.65 -9.40
CA ASN A 153 62.26 17.80 -8.93
C ASN A 153 62.58 19.22 -8.44
#